data_AF-A0A7X7QES1-F1
#
_entry.id   AF-A0A7X7QES1-F1
#
_cell.length_a   1.000
_cell.length_b   1.000
_cell.length_c   1.000
_cell.angle_alpha   90.00
_cell.angle_beta   90.00
_cell.angle_gamma   90.00
#
_symmetry.space_group_name_H-M   'P 1'
#
loop_
_entity.id
_entity.type
_entity.pdbx_description
1 polymer ?
#
loop_
_entity_poly.entity_id
_entity_poly.type
_entity_poly.pdbx_seq_one_letter_code
_entity_poly.pdbx_strand_id
1 'polypeptide(L)'
;MSTRVPHWVNGAPRHGEGQSAPVTNPATGQVTGQVPLASTAEVSAVVGSARAAFPAWRDASLAKRTEVLFAFRELLNARKHELAAIITAEHGKVLSDALGEVSRGQDVVEFACGIPHLLKGMHTENASTKVDVHSIRQPLGVAAVISPFNFP
;
A
#
# COMPACT_ATOMS: atom_id res chain seq x y z
N MET A 1 1.63 4.02 28.67
CA MET A 1 2.57 3.07 28.05
C MET A 1 2.86 3.56 26.65
N SER A 2 4.12 3.63 26.22
CA SER A 2 4.49 4.07 24.86
C SER A 2 4.11 2.98 23.85
N THR A 3 3.39 3.33 22.79
CA THR A 3 2.95 2.37 21.76
C THR A 3 4.14 1.95 20.90
N ARG A 4 4.30 0.64 20.66
CA ARG A 4 5.35 0.12 19.76
C ARG A 4 4.74 -0.28 18.43
N VAL A 5 5.07 0.46 17.37
CA VAL A 5 4.57 0.20 16.00
C VAL A 5 5.21 -1.09 15.49
N PRO A 6 4.44 -2.10 15.00
CA PRO A 6 5.02 -3.30 14.41
C PRO A 6 5.36 -3.10 12.92
N HIS A 7 6.25 -3.92 12.38
CA HIS A 7 6.28 -4.18 10.94
C HIS A 7 5.06 -5.02 10.55
N TRP A 8 4.58 -4.93 9.32
CA TRP A 8 3.56 -5.84 8.79
C TRP A 8 4.20 -6.79 7.78
N VAL A 9 4.26 -8.08 8.10
CA VAL A 9 4.96 -9.09 7.29
C VAL A 9 4.09 -10.33 7.15
N ASN A 10 3.90 -10.81 5.92
CA ASN A 10 3.15 -12.03 5.63
C ASN A 10 1.75 -12.09 6.30
N GLY A 11 1.02 -10.96 6.30
CA GLY A 11 -0.33 -10.88 6.85
C GLY A 11 -0.41 -10.76 8.38
N ALA A 12 0.70 -10.52 9.08
CA ALA A 12 0.72 -10.41 10.53
C ALA A 12 1.67 -9.28 11.02
N PRO A 13 1.39 -8.71 12.21
CA PRO A 13 2.33 -7.81 12.86
C PRO A 13 3.59 -8.58 13.31
N ARG A 14 4.76 -8.01 13.07
CA ARG A 14 6.06 -8.50 13.54
C ARG A 14 6.77 -7.40 14.30
N HIS A 15 7.18 -7.69 15.54
CA HIS A 15 7.99 -6.75 16.31
C HIS A 15 9.41 -6.72 15.73
N GLY A 16 9.93 -5.52 15.47
CA GLY A 16 11.33 -5.35 15.09
C GLY A 16 12.25 -5.65 16.27
N GLU A 17 13.35 -6.33 16.00
CA GLU A 17 14.30 -6.80 17.01
C GLU A 17 15.46 -5.83 17.25
N GLY A 18 15.56 -4.75 16.45
CA GLY A 18 16.66 -3.79 16.43
C GLY A 18 16.35 -2.41 17.02
N GLN A 19 17.06 -1.41 16.50
CA GLN A 19 16.91 0.01 16.89
C GLN A 19 15.50 0.51 16.58
N SER A 20 15.04 1.50 17.35
CA SER A 20 13.79 2.20 17.09
C SER A 20 14.00 3.71 17.06
N ALA A 21 13.11 4.40 16.35
CA ALA A 21 13.00 5.85 16.34
C ALA A 21 11.76 6.30 17.12
N PRO A 22 11.80 7.47 17.78
CA PRO A 22 10.64 8.01 18.48
C PRO A 22 9.56 8.45 17.49
N VAL A 23 8.30 8.15 17.82
CA VAL A 23 7.13 8.80 17.23
C VAL A 23 6.72 9.91 18.19
N THR A 24 6.72 11.14 17.70
CA THR A 24 6.53 12.34 18.52
C THR A 24 5.24 13.03 18.12
N ASN A 25 4.43 13.41 19.11
CA ASN A 25 3.33 14.34 18.86
C ASN A 25 3.92 15.76 18.68
N PRO A 26 3.84 16.34 17.47
CA PRO A 26 4.49 17.61 17.19
C PRO A 26 3.82 18.81 17.88
N ALA A 27 2.57 18.69 18.31
CA ALA A 27 1.86 19.76 19.02
C ALA A 27 2.31 19.88 20.49
N THR A 28 2.74 18.78 21.12
CA THR A 28 3.18 18.76 22.53
C THR A 28 4.67 18.53 22.70
N GLY A 29 5.36 18.06 21.66
CA GLY A 29 6.76 17.62 21.72
C GLY A 29 6.98 16.30 22.47
N GLN A 30 5.91 15.63 22.92
CA GLN A 30 6.02 14.38 23.67
C GLN A 30 6.17 13.18 22.75
N VAL A 31 7.03 12.24 23.14
CA VAL A 31 7.15 10.94 22.47
C VAL A 31 5.95 10.07 22.84
N THR A 32 5.13 9.73 21.85
CA THR A 32 3.91 8.93 22.00
C THR A 32 4.13 7.45 21.67
N GLY A 33 5.18 7.13 20.92
CA GLY A 33 5.48 5.78 20.49
C GLY A 33 6.93 5.55 20.05
N GLN A 34 7.19 4.34 19.59
CA GLN A 34 8.46 3.91 19.02
C GLN A 34 8.20 3.10 17.75
N VAL A 35 8.89 3.44 16.66
CA VAL A 35 8.84 2.70 15.39
C VAL A 35 10.18 1.97 15.17
N PRO A 36 10.18 0.64 14.96
CA PRO A 36 11.40 -0.10 14.68
C PRO A 36 12.00 0.28 13.33
N LEU A 37 13.33 0.39 13.28
CA LEU A 37 14.10 0.60 12.08
C LEU A 37 14.58 -0.77 11.56
N ALA A 38 14.01 -1.22 10.45
CA ALA A 38 14.27 -2.55 9.91
C ALA A 38 15.73 -2.72 9.50
N SER A 39 16.33 -3.84 9.92
CA SER A 39 17.63 -4.30 9.44
C SER A 39 17.56 -4.80 7.99
N THR A 40 18.71 -4.91 7.33
CA THR A 40 18.81 -5.51 5.99
C THR A 40 18.32 -6.96 5.95
N ALA A 41 18.47 -7.70 7.06
CA ALA A 41 17.97 -9.06 7.21
C ALA A 41 16.44 -9.10 7.27
N GLU A 42 15.82 -8.20 8.04
CA GLU A 42 14.35 -8.06 8.11
C GLU A 42 13.77 -7.66 6.75
N VAL A 43 14.39 -6.69 6.06
CA VAL A 43 13.99 -6.30 4.70
C VAL A 43 14.10 -7.49 3.74
N SER A 44 15.20 -8.25 3.79
CA SER A 44 15.39 -9.44 2.95
C SER A 44 14.32 -10.50 3.19
N ALA A 45 13.91 -10.71 4.45
CA ALA A 45 12.83 -11.61 4.80
C ALA A 45 11.46 -11.15 4.24
N VAL A 46 11.17 -9.85 4.30
CA VAL A 46 9.94 -9.27 3.72
C VAL A 46 9.93 -9.43 2.20
N VAL A 47 11.05 -9.11 1.53
CA VAL A 47 11.18 -9.29 0.07
C VAL A 47 11.05 -10.77 -0.31
N GLY A 48 11.63 -11.68 0.48
CA GLY A 48 11.49 -13.12 0.29
C GLY A 48 10.03 -13.58 0.39
N SER A 49 9.29 -13.10 1.39
CA SER A 49 7.85 -13.38 1.54
C SER A 49 7.04 -12.84 0.36
N ALA A 50 7.30 -11.62 -0.09
CA ALA A 50 6.63 -11.04 -1.26
C ALA A 50 6.94 -11.82 -2.55
N ARG A 51 8.19 -12.27 -2.75
CA ARG A 51 8.58 -13.12 -3.88
C ARG A 51 7.87 -14.47 -3.86
N ALA A 52 7.73 -15.08 -2.69
CA ALA A 52 7.02 -16.35 -2.53
C ALA A 52 5.51 -16.23 -2.82
N ALA A 53 4.90 -15.11 -2.45
CA ALA A 53 3.47 -14.84 -2.72
C ALA A 53 3.19 -14.43 -4.18
N PHE A 54 4.18 -13.87 -4.88
CA PHE A 54 3.99 -13.27 -6.20
C PHE A 54 3.41 -14.22 -7.27
N PRO A 55 3.83 -15.49 -7.43
CA PRO A 55 3.28 -16.37 -8.45
C PRO A 55 1.75 -16.54 -8.33
N ALA A 56 1.26 -16.82 -7.12
CA ALA A 56 -0.18 -16.98 -6.88
C ALA A 56 -0.94 -15.66 -7.13
N TRP A 57 -0.37 -14.51 -6.75
CA TRP A 57 -0.99 -13.20 -6.99
C TRP A 57 -0.95 -12.77 -8.47
N ARG A 58 0.12 -13.10 -9.19
CA ARG A 58 0.29 -12.84 -10.62
C ARG A 58 -0.81 -13.52 -11.43
N ASP A 59 -1.09 -14.78 -11.10
CA ASP A 59 -2.03 -15.63 -11.83
C ASP A 59 -3.48 -15.52 -11.28
N ALA A 60 -3.68 -14.77 -10.20
CA ALA A 60 -5.02 -14.43 -9.73
C ALA A 60 -5.82 -13.69 -10.80
N SER A 61 -7.09 -14.07 -10.97
CA SER A 61 -7.96 -13.45 -11.95
C SER A 61 -8.12 -11.95 -11.70
N LEU A 62 -8.39 -11.18 -12.75
CA LEU A 62 -8.69 -9.74 -12.62
C LEU A 62 -9.87 -9.49 -11.69
N ALA A 63 -10.90 -10.35 -11.73
CA ALA A 63 -12.03 -10.29 -10.80
C ALA A 63 -11.55 -10.42 -9.34
N LYS A 64 -10.71 -11.42 -9.04
CA LYS A 64 -10.24 -11.64 -7.67
C LYS A 64 -9.39 -10.49 -7.14
N ARG A 65 -8.53 -9.93 -7.98
CA ARG A 65 -7.73 -8.76 -7.62
C ARG A 65 -8.60 -7.52 -7.39
N THR A 66 -9.65 -7.37 -8.20
CA THR A 66 -10.60 -6.26 -8.09
C THR A 66 -11.47 -6.35 -6.82
N GLU A 67 -11.89 -7.55 -6.41
CA GLU A 67 -12.59 -7.78 -5.13
C GLU A 67 -11.78 -7.25 -3.94
N VAL A 68 -10.46 -7.48 -3.93
CA VAL A 68 -9.57 -6.98 -2.86
C VAL A 68 -9.55 -5.46 -2.82
N LEU A 69 -9.51 -4.80 -3.98
CA LEU A 69 -9.52 -3.34 -4.07
C LEU A 69 -10.85 -2.74 -3.60
N PHE A 70 -11.98 -3.36 -3.95
CA PHE A 70 -13.29 -2.95 -3.44
C PHE A 70 -13.40 -3.13 -1.92
N ALA A 71 -12.93 -4.26 -1.39
CA ALA A 71 -12.91 -4.47 0.06
C ALA A 71 -12.02 -3.42 0.77
N PHE A 72 -10.87 -3.08 0.18
CA PHE A 72 -10.00 -2.03 0.72
C PHE A 72 -10.66 -0.65 0.69
N ARG A 73 -11.36 -0.30 -0.39
CA ARG A 73 -12.15 0.94 -0.48
C ARG A 73 -13.17 1.04 0.65
N GLU A 74 -13.92 -0.02 0.92
CA GLU A 74 -14.92 -0.01 2.01
C GLU A 74 -14.27 0.16 3.38
N LEU A 75 -13.11 -0.46 3.62
CA LEU A 75 -12.36 -0.28 4.86
C LEU A 75 -11.86 1.16 5.05
N LEU A 76 -11.35 1.79 3.97
CA LEU A 76 -10.96 3.20 4.00
C LEU A 76 -12.16 4.09 4.31
N ASN A 77 -13.30 3.89 3.64
CA ASN A 77 -14.53 4.63 3.90
C ASN A 77 -14.98 4.52 5.36
N ALA A 78 -15.00 3.29 5.90
CA ALA A 78 -15.46 3.03 7.25
C ALA A 78 -14.53 3.63 8.32
N ARG A 79 -13.22 3.73 8.04
CA ARG A 79 -12.21 4.14 9.03
C ARG A 79 -11.57 5.50 8.76
N LYS A 80 -12.04 6.26 7.76
CA LYS A 80 -11.40 7.54 7.35
C LYS A 80 -11.19 8.54 8.49
N HIS A 81 -12.12 8.63 9.43
CA HIS A 81 -12.02 9.54 10.57
C HIS A 81 -10.97 9.08 11.58
N GLU A 82 -10.85 7.77 11.79
CA GLU A 82 -9.80 7.18 12.62
C GLU A 82 -8.42 7.40 11.99
N LEU A 83 -8.30 7.14 10.68
CA LEU A 83 -7.07 7.38 9.92
C LEU A 83 -6.64 8.85 9.96
N ALA A 84 -7.58 9.77 9.76
CA ALA A 84 -7.31 11.20 9.85
C ALA A 84 -6.83 11.61 11.25
N ALA A 85 -7.40 11.03 12.31
CA ALA A 85 -6.97 11.30 13.68
C ALA A 85 -5.56 10.79 13.96
N ILE A 86 -5.20 9.61 13.44
CA ILE A 86 -3.83 9.06 13.54
C ILE A 86 -2.84 9.99 12.82
N ILE A 87 -3.14 10.40 11.58
CA ILE A 87 -2.29 11.34 10.83
C ILE A 87 -2.12 12.64 11.61
N THR A 88 -3.20 13.23 12.13
CA THR A 88 -3.12 14.45 12.94
C THR A 88 -2.26 14.26 14.19
N ALA A 89 -2.35 13.12 14.87
CA ALA A 89 -1.60 12.86 16.10
C ALA A 89 -0.07 12.76 15.87
N GLU A 90 0.36 12.26 14.73
CA GLU A 90 1.79 12.02 14.44
C GLU A 90 2.40 13.09 13.50
N HIS A 91 1.66 13.58 12.52
CA HIS A 91 2.11 14.63 11.59
C HIS A 91 1.82 16.04 12.13
N GLY A 92 0.71 16.24 12.84
CA GLY A 92 0.32 17.55 13.38
C GLY A 92 -0.51 18.43 12.44
N LYS A 93 -0.85 17.98 11.23
CA LYS A 93 -1.81 18.71 10.38
C LYS A 93 -3.21 18.66 11.00
N VAL A 94 -4.01 19.70 10.77
CA VAL A 94 -5.38 19.76 11.28
C VAL A 94 -6.23 18.62 10.72
N LEU A 95 -7.22 18.17 11.49
CA LEU A 95 -8.04 16.99 11.16
C LEU A 95 -8.72 17.10 9.78
N SER A 96 -9.12 18.30 9.37
CA SER A 96 -9.72 18.54 8.05
C SER A 96 -8.73 18.28 6.91
N ASP A 97 -7.47 18.66 7.06
CA ASP A 97 -6.43 18.42 6.05
C ASP A 97 -6.09 16.94 5.96
N ALA A 98 -5.99 16.26 7.12
CA ALA A 98 -5.79 14.82 7.18
C ALA A 98 -6.96 14.05 6.54
N LEU A 99 -8.21 14.49 6.76
CA LEU A 99 -9.38 13.89 6.13
C LEU A 99 -9.38 14.08 4.61
N GLY A 100 -8.99 15.27 4.14
CA GLY A 100 -8.82 15.55 2.70
C GLY A 100 -7.72 14.69 2.06
N GLU A 101 -6.64 14.43 2.79
CA GLU A 101 -5.59 13.49 2.38
C GLU A 101 -6.10 12.05 2.25
N VAL A 102 -6.76 11.51 3.28
CA VAL A 102 -7.32 10.15 3.24
C VAL A 102 -8.30 10.00 2.08
N SER A 103 -9.11 11.03 1.83
CA SER A 103 -10.06 11.05 0.71
C SER A 103 -9.35 11.01 -0.65
N ARG A 104 -8.27 11.78 -0.85
CA ARG A 104 -7.48 11.72 -2.08
C ARG A 104 -6.79 10.36 -2.27
N GLY A 105 -6.32 9.73 -1.20
CA GLY A 105 -5.80 8.37 -1.24
C GLY A 105 -6.89 7.37 -1.66
N GLN A 106 -8.11 7.55 -1.15
CA GLN A 106 -9.26 6.74 -1.53
C GLN A 106 -9.63 6.91 -3.02
N ASP A 107 -9.57 8.12 -3.59
CA ASP A 107 -9.83 8.34 -5.01
C ASP A 107 -8.90 7.49 -5.91
N VAL A 108 -7.64 7.32 -5.50
CA VAL A 108 -6.67 6.45 -6.20
C VAL A 108 -7.09 4.97 -6.12
N VAL A 109 -7.59 4.53 -4.96
CA VAL A 109 -8.12 3.16 -4.78
C VAL A 109 -9.38 2.95 -5.63
N GLU A 110 -10.25 3.94 -5.71
CA GLU A 110 -11.45 3.90 -6.56
C GLU A 110 -11.09 3.80 -8.05
N PHE A 111 -10.13 4.59 -8.51
CA PHE A 111 -9.59 4.46 -9.86
C PHE A 111 -9.00 3.06 -10.10
N ALA A 112 -8.25 2.53 -9.14
CA ALA A 112 -7.67 1.20 -9.23
C ALA A 112 -8.72 0.07 -9.28
N CYS A 113 -9.94 0.27 -8.75
CA CYS A 113 -11.03 -0.71 -8.92
C CYS A 113 -11.40 -0.91 -10.40
N GLY A 114 -11.04 0.03 -11.30
CA GLY A 114 -11.16 -0.10 -12.75
C GLY A 114 -10.07 -0.93 -13.43
N ILE A 115 -9.19 -1.60 -12.68
CA ILE A 115 -8.00 -2.28 -13.23
C ILE A 115 -8.26 -3.29 -14.37
N PRO A 116 -9.41 -3.99 -14.48
CA PRO A 116 -9.66 -4.86 -15.63
C PRO A 116 -9.67 -4.11 -16.97
N HIS A 117 -10.16 -2.87 -16.98
CA HIS A 117 -10.10 -2.01 -18.16
C HIS A 117 -8.68 -1.45 -18.36
N LEU A 118 -8.03 -0.99 -17.28
CA LEU A 118 -6.70 -0.36 -17.33
C LEU A 118 -5.58 -1.31 -17.79
N LEU A 119 -5.77 -2.63 -17.65
CA LEU A 119 -4.80 -3.64 -18.06
C LEU A 119 -5.02 -4.20 -19.47
N LYS A 120 -6.05 -3.75 -20.20
CA LYS A 120 -6.27 -4.20 -21.57
C LYS A 120 -5.02 -3.96 -22.42
N GLY A 121 -4.58 -5.02 -23.09
CA GLY A 121 -3.61 -4.92 -24.17
C GLY A 121 -4.24 -4.40 -25.45
N MET A 122 -3.44 -4.33 -26.50
CA MET A 122 -3.90 -3.98 -27.85
C MET A 122 -3.91 -5.24 -28.71
N HIS A 123 -4.80 -5.27 -29.70
CA HIS A 123 -4.88 -6.33 -30.69
C HIS A 123 -5.03 -5.71 -32.07
N THR A 124 -4.22 -6.16 -33.02
CA THR A 124 -4.27 -5.79 -34.43
C THR A 124 -4.41 -7.06 -35.25
N GLU A 125 -5.58 -7.23 -35.86
CA GLU A 125 -5.84 -8.31 -36.81
C GLU A 125 -5.16 -7.99 -38.15
N ASN A 126 -4.59 -8.99 -38.82
CA ASN A 126 -3.93 -8.85 -40.12
C ASN A 126 -2.90 -7.70 -40.18
N ALA A 127 -2.10 -7.54 -39.12
CA ALA A 127 -0.92 -6.66 -39.14
C ALA A 127 0.03 -7.00 -40.31
N SER A 128 -0.01 -8.26 -40.76
CA SER A 128 0.40 -8.70 -42.10
C SER A 128 -0.60 -9.76 -42.61
N THR A 129 -0.44 -10.24 -43.84
CA THR A 129 -1.33 -11.24 -44.46
C THR A 129 -1.49 -12.47 -43.56
N LYS A 130 -2.66 -12.62 -42.92
CA LYS A 130 -2.98 -13.70 -41.96
C LYS A 130 -2.05 -13.72 -40.73
N VAL A 131 -1.60 -12.55 -40.28
CA VAL A 131 -0.77 -12.39 -39.09
C VAL A 131 -1.40 -11.40 -38.14
N ASP A 132 -1.81 -11.88 -36.97
CA ASP A 132 -2.32 -11.04 -35.88
C ASP A 132 -1.19 -10.69 -34.92
N VAL A 133 -1.27 -9.50 -34.34
CA VAL A 133 -0.32 -9.01 -33.34
C VAL A 133 -1.09 -8.54 -32.13
N HIS A 134 -0.64 -8.91 -30.93
CA HIS A 134 -1.22 -8.44 -29.69
C HIS A 134 -0.14 -8.06 -28.67
N SER A 135 -0.53 -7.19 -27.74
CA SER A 135 0.28 -6.83 -26.58
C SER A 135 -0.44 -7.24 -25.30
N ILE A 136 0.33 -7.50 -24.25
CA ILE A 136 -0.18 -7.78 -22.91
C ILE A 136 0.57 -6.94 -21.89
N ARG A 137 -0.13 -6.50 -20.85
CA ARG A 137 0.47 -5.82 -19.69
C ARG A 137 0.65 -6.83 -18.57
N GLN A 138 1.89 -7.24 -18.32
CA GLN A 138 2.21 -8.20 -17.26
C GLN A 138 2.79 -7.51 -16.02
N PRO A 139 2.53 -8.03 -14.82
CA PRO A 139 3.18 -7.55 -13.61
C PRO A 139 4.69 -7.76 -13.66
N LEU A 140 5.45 -6.79 -13.15
CA LEU A 140 6.92 -6.85 -13.08
C LEU A 140 7.43 -7.84 -12.01
N GLY A 141 6.74 -7.94 -10.88
CA GLY A 141 7.21 -8.68 -9.72
C GLY A 141 6.98 -7.92 -8.43
N VAL A 142 7.91 -8.10 -7.48
CA VAL A 142 7.93 -7.34 -6.22
C VAL A 142 8.35 -5.91 -6.50
N ALA A 143 7.57 -4.95 -6.00
CA ALA A 143 7.87 -3.53 -6.03
C ALA A 143 8.15 -3.00 -4.62
N ALA A 144 8.98 -1.96 -4.51
CA ALA A 144 9.24 -1.24 -3.28
C ALA A 144 8.73 0.20 -3.40
N VAL A 145 8.16 0.72 -2.30
CA VAL A 145 7.63 2.10 -2.22
C VAL A 145 8.29 2.78 -1.02
N ILE A 146 8.81 3.98 -1.23
CA ILE A 146 9.37 4.85 -0.19
C ILE A 146 8.56 6.14 -0.21
N SER A 147 7.75 6.38 0.82
CA SER A 147 6.92 7.59 0.96
C SER A 147 7.56 8.61 1.89
N PRO A 148 7.37 9.92 1.65
CA PRO A 148 7.80 10.98 2.55
C PRO A 148 6.83 11.13 3.73
N PHE A 149 7.24 11.90 4.75
CA PHE A 149 6.42 12.11 5.95
C PHE A 149 5.17 12.98 5.71
N ASN A 150 5.15 13.80 4.66
CA ASN A 150 4.14 14.86 4.53
C ASN A 150 2.77 14.36 4.02
N PHE A 151 2.75 13.17 3.41
CA PHE A 151 1.53 12.45 3.05
C PHE A 151 1.73 10.94 3.35
N PRO A 152 1.68 10.52 4.64
CA PRO A 152 2.05 9.18 5.07
C PRO A 152 1.05 8.09 4.68
#